data_AF-A0A7R9V069-F1
#
_entry.id   AF-A0A7R9V069-F1
#
_cell.length_a   1.000
_cell.length_b   1.000
_cell.length_c   1.000
_cell.angle_alpha   90.00
_cell.angle_beta   90.00
_cell.angle_gamma   90.00
#
_symmetry.space_group_name_H-M   'P 1'
#
loop_
_entity.id
_entity.type
_entity.pdbx_description
1 polymer ?
#
loop_
_entity_poly.entity_id
_entity_poly.type
_entity_poly.pdbx_seq_one_letter_code
_entity_poly.pdbx_strand_id
1 'polypeptide(L)'
;QKRLAKKASFDSSYDAGGMKGGKDKKDATFGDGSGGADGSDGDGEGDGAGGVPTARRTARPGPANEQKEETYYDAIKREMSERQARTRAVMDGLDATNRLAMEGVRPGAYVRMRLRGVPCELVEHHDPCTPLLVGGLGQGEEKMGLMKLRFKRHRWFPKLLKARDPLMLSVGWRRFQSLPVYAIEDHNRRLRNLKYTPEHMHCIAAVYGPMAPANTGVVAVQRVDSEVRGWRISGTGVVLELDADFRVVKKLKLVGTPFQIARNTAFITGMFTSQLEAAKFEGASIRTVSGVRGTIKKAVKPGGQLRARDGTFRATFEDKILSSDIVFLRAWVAVDIPRFFNPVTN
;
A
#
# COMPACT_ATOMS: atom_id res chain seq x y z
N GLN A 1 -12.91 25.11 -26.58
CA GLN A 1 -14.31 24.64 -26.60
C GLN A 1 -14.49 23.28 -27.30
N LYS A 2 -13.97 23.04 -28.53
CA LYS A 2 -14.06 21.72 -29.22
C LYS A 2 -13.43 20.52 -28.46
N ARG A 3 -12.36 20.74 -27.69
CA ARG A 3 -11.72 19.70 -26.82
C ARG A 3 -12.58 19.27 -25.62
N LEU A 4 -13.37 20.20 -25.05
CA LEU A 4 -14.25 19.91 -23.92
C LEU A 4 -15.50 19.13 -24.38
N ALA A 5 -16.02 19.45 -25.56
CA ALA A 5 -17.14 18.73 -26.16
C ALA A 5 -16.80 17.25 -26.47
N LYS A 6 -15.60 16.98 -27.00
CA LYS A 6 -15.13 15.60 -27.26
C LYS A 6 -14.88 14.79 -25.98
N LYS A 7 -14.49 15.44 -24.89
CA LYS A 7 -14.34 14.78 -23.58
C LYS A 7 -15.70 14.45 -22.96
N ALA A 8 -16.65 15.39 -23.03
CA ALA A 8 -18.00 15.18 -22.53
C ALA A 8 -18.75 14.07 -23.28
N SER A 9 -18.58 13.95 -24.61
CA SER A 9 -19.19 12.87 -25.39
C SER A 9 -18.58 11.49 -25.10
N PHE A 10 -17.29 11.46 -24.75
CA PHE A 10 -16.60 10.22 -24.38
C PHE A 10 -17.06 9.73 -23.00
N ASP A 11 -17.13 10.62 -22.00
CA ASP A 11 -17.60 10.28 -20.66
C ASP A 11 -19.09 9.86 -20.66
N SER A 12 -19.96 10.49 -21.48
CA SER A 12 -21.38 10.10 -21.58
C SER A 12 -21.61 8.72 -22.20
N SER A 13 -20.68 8.25 -23.04
CA SER A 13 -20.79 6.92 -23.68
C SER A 13 -20.51 5.78 -22.69
N TYR A 14 -19.79 6.06 -21.61
CA TYR A 14 -19.44 5.09 -20.58
C TYR A 14 -20.58 4.93 -19.54
N ASP A 15 -21.29 6.02 -19.23
CA ASP A 15 -22.41 6.00 -18.27
C ASP A 15 -23.68 5.33 -18.82
N ALA A 16 -23.87 5.29 -20.14
CA ALA A 16 -25.06 4.68 -20.77
C ALA A 16 -25.01 3.14 -20.88
N GLY A 17 -23.87 2.51 -20.56
CA GLY A 17 -23.62 1.08 -20.76
C GLY A 17 -23.89 0.18 -19.54
N GLY A 18 -24.48 0.69 -18.47
CA GLY A 18 -24.67 -0.06 -17.22
C GLY A 18 -26.14 -0.29 -16.85
N MET A 19 -26.52 -1.57 -16.71
CA MET A 19 -27.69 -2.09 -15.97
C MET A 19 -29.04 -2.20 -16.72
N LYS A 20 -29.28 -3.37 -17.36
CA LYS A 20 -30.60 -4.03 -17.33
C LYS A 20 -30.43 -5.53 -17.15
N GLY A 21 -30.81 -6.02 -15.97
CA GLY A 21 -30.98 -7.44 -15.69
C GLY A 21 -32.44 -7.88 -15.80
N GLY A 22 -32.65 -9.12 -16.25
CA GLY A 22 -33.62 -10.05 -15.66
C GLY A 22 -34.90 -10.40 -16.44
N LYS A 23 -35.02 -11.71 -16.74
CA LYS A 23 -36.15 -12.56 -17.19
C LYS A 23 -36.06 -12.99 -18.67
N ASP A 24 -36.10 -14.27 -19.07
CA ASP A 24 -36.76 -15.46 -18.53
C ASP A 24 -36.03 -16.79 -18.86
N LYS A 25 -36.45 -17.86 -18.15
CA LYS A 25 -36.03 -19.28 -18.19
C LYS A 25 -36.17 -19.96 -19.57
N LYS A 26 -35.25 -20.89 -19.90
CA LYS A 26 -35.45 -22.38 -19.92
C LYS A 26 -34.29 -23.16 -20.59
N ASP A 27 -33.97 -24.29 -19.95
CA ASP A 27 -33.53 -25.61 -20.45
C ASP A 27 -32.35 -25.75 -21.44
N ALA A 28 -31.25 -26.39 -20.99
CA ALA A 28 -30.81 -27.74 -21.42
C ALA A 28 -29.29 -27.98 -21.25
N THR A 29 -28.95 -28.86 -20.29
CA THR A 29 -28.18 -30.11 -20.46
C THR A 29 -26.76 -30.15 -21.08
N PHE A 30 -25.77 -30.44 -20.21
CA PHE A 30 -24.58 -31.34 -20.29
C PHE A 30 -23.52 -31.31 -21.42
N GLY A 31 -22.27 -31.57 -20.99
CA GLY A 31 -21.15 -32.19 -21.74
C GLY A 31 -19.96 -31.25 -21.89
N ASP A 32 -18.94 -31.25 -21.02
CA ASP A 32 -17.82 -32.20 -20.85
C ASP A 32 -16.83 -32.29 -22.04
N GLY A 33 -15.53 -32.34 -21.70
CA GLY A 33 -14.40 -32.63 -22.59
C GLY A 33 -13.65 -31.39 -23.09
N SER A 34 -12.46 -31.01 -22.63
CA SER A 34 -11.16 -31.73 -22.52
C SER A 34 -10.18 -31.28 -23.61
N GLY A 35 -8.95 -30.94 -23.19
CA GLY A 35 -7.73 -30.92 -24.01
C GLY A 35 -7.51 -29.61 -24.79
N GLY A 36 -6.35 -28.95 -24.76
CA GLY A 36 -5.02 -29.30 -24.26
C GLY A 36 -3.98 -28.64 -25.16
N ALA A 37 -2.90 -28.14 -24.53
CA ALA A 37 -1.51 -27.98 -24.99
C ALA A 37 -1.25 -27.69 -26.48
N ASP A 38 -0.76 -26.50 -26.80
CA ASP A 38 0.67 -26.17 -26.95
C ASP A 38 1.30 -26.62 -28.28
N GLY A 39 2.11 -25.73 -28.85
CA GLY A 39 3.37 -26.16 -29.46
C GLY A 39 3.60 -25.83 -30.93
N SER A 40 4.32 -24.72 -31.14
CA SER A 40 5.50 -24.59 -31.99
C SER A 40 5.47 -25.06 -33.46
N ASP A 41 5.57 -24.07 -34.35
CA ASP A 41 6.02 -24.22 -35.74
C ASP A 41 7.55 -24.44 -35.81
N GLY A 42 7.94 -25.46 -36.55
CA GLY A 42 9.31 -25.75 -36.99
C GLY A 42 9.26 -26.39 -38.36
N ASP A 43 9.66 -25.62 -39.38
CA ASP A 43 9.63 -25.98 -40.79
C ASP A 43 10.77 -26.95 -41.18
N GLY A 44 10.46 -27.95 -41.99
CA GLY A 44 11.42 -28.85 -42.62
C GLY A 44 10.81 -29.55 -43.85
N GLU A 45 11.43 -29.32 -45.01
CA GLU A 45 11.02 -29.73 -46.36
C GLU A 45 11.11 -31.25 -46.64
N GLY A 46 10.32 -31.74 -47.61
CA GLY A 46 10.47 -33.07 -48.21
C GLY A 46 9.40 -33.42 -49.26
N ASP A 47 9.83 -33.62 -50.51
CA ASP A 47 9.05 -33.89 -51.73
C ASP A 47 8.26 -35.21 -51.78
N GLY A 48 7.15 -35.24 -52.56
CA GLY A 48 6.47 -36.48 -52.96
C GLY A 48 5.18 -36.30 -53.76
N ALA A 49 5.12 -36.86 -54.96
CA ALA A 49 4.13 -36.64 -56.02
C ALA A 49 2.69 -37.18 -55.81
N GLY A 50 1.71 -36.58 -56.51
CA GLY A 50 0.40 -37.19 -56.81
C GLY A 50 -0.71 -36.17 -57.08
N GLY A 51 -1.11 -35.97 -58.35
CA GLY A 51 -2.07 -34.93 -58.77
C GLY A 51 -3.50 -35.42 -59.05
N VAL A 52 -4.47 -34.47 -59.04
CA VAL A 52 -5.68 -34.34 -59.91
C VAL A 52 -6.15 -32.86 -59.82
N PRO A 53 -6.60 -32.19 -60.91
CA PRO A 53 -6.79 -30.73 -60.94
C PRO A 53 -8.24 -30.31 -60.67
N THR A 54 -8.46 -29.23 -59.91
CA THR A 54 -9.78 -28.58 -59.85
C THR A 54 -9.71 -27.05 -59.69
N ALA A 55 -10.16 -26.37 -60.76
CA ALA A 55 -10.84 -25.08 -60.83
C ALA A 55 -10.17 -23.82 -60.21
N ARG A 56 -9.66 -22.96 -61.10
CA ARG A 56 -9.48 -21.50 -60.87
C ARG A 56 -10.77 -20.89 -60.32
N ARG A 57 -10.81 -20.51 -59.04
CA ARG A 57 -11.74 -19.50 -58.53
C ARG A 57 -11.03 -18.14 -58.58
N THR A 58 -11.54 -17.29 -59.46
CA THR A 58 -11.21 -15.88 -59.59
C THR A 58 -11.28 -15.17 -58.25
N ALA A 59 -10.20 -14.49 -57.86
CA ALA A 59 -10.14 -13.64 -56.69
C ALA A 59 -11.21 -12.53 -56.77
N ARG A 60 -12.08 -12.43 -55.75
CA ARG A 60 -12.92 -11.25 -55.56
C ARG A 60 -12.01 -10.11 -55.07
N PRO A 61 -12.10 -8.89 -55.65
CA PRO A 61 -11.37 -7.75 -55.12
C PRO A 61 -11.90 -7.44 -53.72
N GLY A 62 -11.01 -7.46 -52.72
CA GLY A 62 -11.34 -7.09 -51.35
C GLY A 62 -11.76 -5.61 -51.27
N PRO A 63 -12.66 -5.24 -50.36
CA PRO A 63 -13.10 -3.85 -50.22
C PRO A 63 -11.91 -2.97 -49.82
N ALA A 64 -11.89 -1.81 -50.46
CA ALA A 64 -10.90 -0.77 -50.33
C ALA A 64 -10.71 -0.31 -48.88
N ASN A 65 -9.45 -0.30 -48.45
CA ASN A 65 -8.83 0.67 -47.54
C ASN A 65 -9.77 1.29 -46.48
N GLU A 66 -10.16 0.49 -45.49
CA GLU A 66 -10.67 1.02 -44.22
C GLU A 66 -9.51 1.74 -43.53
N GLN A 67 -9.46 3.06 -43.70
CA GLN A 67 -8.63 3.94 -42.87
C GLN A 67 -9.07 3.71 -41.41
N LYS A 68 -8.30 2.91 -40.66
CA LYS A 68 -8.47 2.79 -39.21
C LYS A 68 -8.47 4.20 -38.64
N GLU A 69 -9.61 4.64 -38.12
CA GLU A 69 -9.75 5.93 -37.47
C GLU A 69 -8.68 6.05 -36.37
N GLU A 70 -7.94 7.15 -36.36
CA GLU A 70 -6.84 7.39 -35.44
C GLU A 70 -7.36 7.31 -34.00
N THR A 71 -6.94 6.29 -33.25
CA THR A 71 -7.38 6.16 -31.85
C THR A 71 -6.77 7.28 -31.01
N TYR A 72 -7.44 7.63 -29.91
CA TYR A 72 -6.92 8.64 -28.97
C TYR A 72 -5.51 8.30 -28.45
N TYR A 73 -5.20 7.01 -28.31
CA TYR A 73 -3.87 6.52 -27.93
C TYR A 73 -2.82 6.86 -28.99
N ASP A 74 -3.13 6.62 -30.26
CA ASP A 74 -2.24 6.92 -31.39
C ASP A 74 -1.99 8.43 -31.51
N ALA A 75 -3.03 9.24 -31.30
CA ALA A 75 -2.91 10.70 -31.30
C ALA A 75 -1.99 11.21 -30.17
N ILE A 76 -2.10 10.69 -28.94
CA ILE A 76 -1.20 11.03 -27.83
C ILE A 76 0.24 10.60 -28.14
N LYS A 77 0.41 9.38 -28.66
CA LYS A 77 1.74 8.86 -29.00
C LYS A 77 2.41 9.72 -30.06
N ARG A 78 1.66 10.14 -31.09
CA ARG A 78 2.13 11.07 -32.11
C ARG A 78 2.53 12.41 -31.49
N GLU A 79 1.65 13.04 -30.70
CA GLU A 79 1.93 14.32 -30.04
C GLU A 79 3.19 14.25 -29.15
N MET A 80 3.35 13.18 -28.37
CA MET A 80 4.54 12.94 -27.55
C MET A 80 5.80 12.80 -28.41
N SER A 81 5.73 12.04 -29.51
CA SER A 81 6.86 11.84 -30.42
C SER A 81 7.25 13.12 -31.17
N GLU A 82 6.28 13.90 -31.64
CA GLU A 82 6.49 15.18 -32.30
C GLU A 82 7.11 16.20 -31.35
N ARG A 83 6.64 16.23 -30.10
CA ARG A 83 7.23 17.08 -29.07
C ARG A 83 8.68 16.68 -28.79
N GLN A 84 8.96 15.39 -28.62
CA GLN A 84 10.32 14.89 -28.42
C GLN A 84 11.24 15.22 -29.60
N ALA A 85 10.75 14.99 -30.83
CA ALA A 85 11.49 15.30 -32.05
C ALA A 85 11.79 16.81 -32.18
N ARG A 86 10.80 17.66 -31.90
CA ARG A 86 10.96 19.12 -31.91
C ARG A 86 11.97 19.58 -30.85
N THR A 87 11.87 19.07 -29.62
CA THR A 87 12.84 19.38 -28.56
C THR A 87 14.24 18.96 -29.00
N ARG A 88 14.40 17.74 -29.52
CA ARG A 88 15.70 17.25 -29.99
C ARG A 88 16.27 18.11 -31.12
N ALA A 89 15.47 18.49 -32.11
CA ALA A 89 15.91 19.35 -33.21
C ALA A 89 16.38 20.74 -32.73
N VAL A 90 15.67 21.34 -31.76
CA VAL A 90 16.11 22.61 -31.15
C VAL A 90 17.42 22.42 -30.38
N MET A 91 17.56 21.34 -29.62
CA MET A 91 18.77 21.07 -28.84
C MET A 91 19.99 20.73 -29.71
N ASP A 92 19.79 20.11 -30.87
CA ASP A 92 20.84 19.78 -31.83
C ASP A 92 21.36 21.02 -32.59
N GLY A 93 20.54 22.07 -32.70
CA GLY A 93 20.94 23.34 -33.31
C GLY A 93 21.75 24.28 -32.41
N LEU A 94 21.92 23.94 -31.14
CA LEU A 94 22.69 24.71 -30.17
C LEU A 94 24.17 24.31 -30.19
N ASP A 95 25.03 25.22 -29.76
CA ASP A 95 26.45 24.95 -29.53
C ASP A 95 26.65 23.87 -28.45
N ALA A 96 27.75 23.14 -28.55
CA ALA A 96 28.02 21.99 -27.70
C ALA A 96 28.07 22.33 -26.19
N THR A 97 28.55 23.53 -25.85
CA THR A 97 28.67 23.99 -24.46
C THR A 97 27.29 24.28 -23.87
N ASN A 98 26.45 25.07 -24.55
CA ASN A 98 25.11 25.36 -24.07
C ASN A 98 24.20 24.13 -24.09
N ARG A 99 24.37 23.23 -25.07
CA ARG A 99 23.65 21.95 -25.11
C ARG A 99 23.96 21.10 -23.88
N LEU A 100 25.23 20.96 -23.52
CA LEU A 100 25.66 20.20 -22.35
C LEU A 100 25.12 20.83 -21.05
N ALA A 101 25.12 22.16 -20.94
CA ALA A 101 24.62 22.85 -19.76
C ALA A 101 23.12 22.69 -19.55
N MET A 102 22.32 22.60 -20.62
CA MET A 102 20.86 22.50 -20.54
C MET A 102 20.33 21.06 -20.50
N GLU A 103 20.81 20.18 -21.37
CA GLU A 103 20.33 18.79 -21.48
C GLU A 103 21.12 17.84 -20.56
N GLY A 104 22.37 18.21 -20.24
CA GLY A 104 23.33 17.29 -19.65
C GLY A 104 23.87 16.29 -20.68
N VAL A 105 24.28 15.12 -20.20
CA VAL A 105 24.83 14.04 -21.04
C VAL A 105 23.69 13.14 -21.52
N ARG A 106 23.65 12.87 -22.82
CA ARG A 106 22.63 12.01 -23.43
C ARG A 106 22.80 10.54 -23.05
N PRO A 107 21.71 9.77 -22.93
CA PRO A 107 21.77 8.33 -22.79
C PRO A 107 22.58 7.68 -23.94
N GLY A 108 23.40 6.69 -23.60
CA GLY A 108 24.24 5.94 -24.56
C GLY A 108 25.67 6.48 -24.74
N ALA A 109 25.99 7.65 -24.18
CA ALA A 109 27.37 8.15 -24.18
C ALA A 109 28.24 7.42 -23.13
N TYR A 110 29.47 7.07 -23.51
CA TYR A 110 30.47 6.55 -22.57
C TYR A 110 31.05 7.71 -21.75
N VAL A 111 30.99 7.61 -20.41
CA VAL A 111 31.41 8.67 -19.50
C VAL A 111 32.43 8.18 -18.49
N ARG A 112 33.33 9.07 -18.07
CA ARG A 112 34.24 8.83 -16.94
C ARG A 112 33.78 9.64 -15.73
N MET A 113 33.42 8.96 -14.65
CA MET A 113 32.98 9.59 -13.41
C MET A 113 34.08 9.51 -12.35
N ARG A 114 34.31 10.61 -11.63
CA ARG A 114 35.23 10.64 -10.49
C ARG A 114 34.45 11.00 -9.23
N LEU A 115 34.36 10.07 -8.31
CA LEU A 115 33.73 10.26 -6.99
C LEU A 115 34.81 10.61 -5.96
N ARG A 116 34.46 11.41 -4.95
CA ARG A 116 35.32 11.75 -3.81
C ARG A 116 34.66 11.28 -2.52
N GLY A 117 35.46 10.89 -1.53
CA GLY A 117 34.96 10.41 -0.24
C GLY A 117 34.34 9.00 -0.29
N VAL A 118 34.84 8.15 -1.19
CA VAL A 118 34.43 6.75 -1.28
C VAL A 118 35.12 5.95 -0.17
N PRO A 119 34.41 5.09 0.59
CA PRO A 119 35.02 4.22 1.59
C PRO A 119 36.10 3.32 0.99
N CYS A 120 37.20 3.10 1.73
CA CYS A 120 38.32 2.28 1.24
C CYS A 120 37.93 0.80 1.09
N GLU A 121 37.01 0.34 1.93
CA GLU A 121 36.47 -1.02 1.93
C GLU A 121 35.83 -1.38 0.59
N LEU A 122 35.20 -0.40 -0.09
CA LEU A 122 34.65 -0.62 -1.43
C LEU A 122 35.75 -0.90 -2.45
N VAL A 123 36.93 -0.29 -2.32
CA VAL A 123 38.05 -0.49 -3.26
C VAL A 123 38.77 -1.80 -2.96
N GLU A 124 38.97 -2.11 -1.68
CA GLU A 124 39.70 -3.30 -1.22
C GLU A 124 38.91 -4.61 -1.42
N HIS A 125 37.59 -4.57 -1.22
CA HIS A 125 36.72 -5.76 -1.28
C HIS A 125 35.81 -5.79 -2.51
N HIS A 126 36.11 -5.00 -3.55
CA HIS A 126 35.31 -5.04 -4.77
C HIS A 126 35.47 -6.38 -5.50
N ASP A 127 34.38 -7.13 -5.58
CA ASP A 127 34.27 -8.28 -6.48
C ASP A 127 33.77 -7.83 -7.86
N PRO A 128 34.55 -8.02 -8.96
CA PRO A 128 34.12 -7.71 -10.32
C PRO A 128 32.85 -8.45 -10.78
N CYS A 129 32.51 -9.58 -10.14
CA CYS A 129 31.27 -10.30 -10.42
C CYS A 129 30.02 -9.59 -9.87
N THR A 130 30.19 -8.64 -8.94
CA THR A 130 29.09 -7.84 -8.39
C THR A 130 29.01 -6.49 -9.12
N PRO A 131 27.93 -6.22 -9.88
CA PRO A 131 27.84 -5.00 -10.66
C PRO A 131 27.67 -3.77 -9.77
N LEU A 132 28.35 -2.68 -10.14
CA LEU A 132 28.14 -1.36 -9.55
C LEU A 132 27.09 -0.59 -10.34
N LEU A 133 25.98 -0.28 -9.69
CA LEU A 133 24.88 0.49 -10.27
C LEU A 133 24.88 1.91 -9.72
N VAL A 134 24.93 2.89 -10.60
CA VAL A 134 24.87 4.32 -10.25
C VAL A 134 23.54 4.89 -10.72
N GLY A 135 22.76 5.43 -9.77
CA GLY A 135 21.47 6.06 -10.03
C GLY A 135 21.47 7.54 -9.63
N GLY A 136 20.89 8.39 -10.47
CA GLY A 136 20.61 9.78 -10.10
C GLY A 136 19.42 9.85 -9.15
N LEU A 137 19.57 10.62 -8.07
CA LEU A 137 18.49 10.85 -7.10
C LEU A 137 17.59 11.98 -7.58
N GLY A 138 16.27 11.79 -7.42
CA GLY A 138 15.29 12.83 -7.69
C GLY A 138 15.29 13.95 -6.65
N GLN A 139 14.67 15.08 -6.99
CA GLN A 139 14.49 16.17 -6.02
C GLN A 139 13.66 15.68 -4.82
N GLY A 140 14.23 15.78 -3.63
CA GLY A 140 13.58 15.39 -2.39
C GLY A 140 13.84 13.94 -1.93
N GLU A 141 14.43 13.08 -2.77
CA GLU A 141 14.77 11.69 -2.39
C GLU A 141 15.92 11.59 -1.36
N GLU A 142 16.66 12.69 -1.19
CA GLU A 142 17.69 12.83 -0.17
C GLU A 142 17.12 13.05 1.23
N LYS A 143 15.89 13.57 1.34
CA LYS A 143 15.28 13.91 2.63
C LYS A 143 14.86 12.64 3.36
N MET A 144 15.14 12.61 4.65
CA MET A 144 14.66 11.56 5.55
C MET A 144 13.29 11.95 6.11
N GLY A 145 12.37 10.99 6.18
CA GLY A 145 11.04 11.23 6.70
C GLY A 145 10.25 9.96 6.95
N LEU A 146 8.99 10.14 7.30
CA LEU A 146 8.06 9.03 7.39
C LEU A 146 7.39 8.84 6.02
N MET A 147 7.27 7.58 5.61
CA MET A 147 6.55 7.18 4.41
C MET A 147 5.34 6.32 4.76
N LYS A 148 4.21 6.61 4.13
CA LYS A 148 3.01 5.79 4.19
C LYS A 148 3.02 4.80 3.02
N LEU A 149 3.07 3.52 3.32
CA LEU A 149 3.06 2.45 2.33
C LEU A 149 1.72 1.73 2.34
N ARG A 150 1.19 1.39 1.17
CA ARG A 150 0.18 0.34 1.04
C ARG A 150 0.90 -0.98 0.91
N PHE A 151 0.97 -1.73 2.01
CA PHE A 151 1.80 -2.92 2.13
C PHE A 151 0.95 -4.19 2.20
N LYS A 152 1.44 -5.27 1.61
CA LYS A 152 0.83 -6.60 1.68
C LYS A 152 1.92 -7.64 1.84
N ARG A 153 1.70 -8.59 2.75
CA ARG A 153 2.56 -9.77 2.88
C ARG A 153 2.52 -10.57 1.57
N HIS A 154 3.68 -11.06 1.16
CA HIS A 154 3.76 -11.85 -0.06
C HIS A 154 3.02 -13.18 0.11
N ARG A 155 2.28 -13.62 -0.93
CA ARG A 155 1.44 -14.82 -0.88
C ARG A 155 2.23 -16.07 -0.47
N TRP A 156 3.45 -16.21 -0.99
CA TRP A 156 4.32 -17.37 -0.76
C TRP A 156 5.22 -17.24 0.48
N PHE A 157 5.19 -16.11 1.20
CA PHE A 157 5.98 -15.96 2.41
C PHE A 157 5.25 -16.59 3.60
N PRO A 158 5.79 -17.61 4.28
CA PRO A 158 4.99 -18.44 5.19
C PRO A 158 4.60 -17.75 6.50
N LYS A 159 5.34 -16.72 6.95
CA LYS A 159 5.17 -16.10 8.28
C LYS A 159 4.44 -14.77 8.20
N LEU A 160 3.72 -14.41 9.26
CA LEU A 160 3.21 -13.06 9.43
C LEU A 160 4.32 -12.10 9.84
N LEU A 161 4.24 -10.86 9.37
CA LEU A 161 5.18 -9.82 9.73
C LEU A 161 4.62 -9.06 10.93
N LYS A 162 5.43 -8.93 11.98
CA LYS A 162 5.07 -8.24 13.21
C LYS A 162 5.46 -6.77 13.14
N ALA A 163 4.63 -5.91 13.72
CA ALA A 163 4.93 -4.49 13.79
C ALA A 163 6.16 -4.23 14.67
N ARG A 164 7.00 -3.28 14.24
CA ARG A 164 8.28 -2.92 14.87
C ARG A 164 9.33 -4.03 14.88
N ASP A 165 9.19 -5.06 14.05
CA ASP A 165 10.28 -6.00 13.79
C ASP A 165 11.12 -5.48 12.60
N PRO A 166 12.47 -5.63 12.64
CA PRO A 166 13.33 -5.15 11.56
C PRO A 166 12.99 -5.78 10.20
N LEU A 167 12.86 -4.92 9.19
CA LEU A 167 12.54 -5.32 7.84
C LEU A 167 13.41 -4.54 6.86
N MET A 168 14.08 -5.24 5.93
CA MET A 168 14.82 -4.59 4.85
C MET A 168 13.86 -4.24 3.73
N LEU A 169 13.86 -2.98 3.36
CA LEU A 169 13.03 -2.42 2.32
C LEU A 169 13.92 -1.99 1.16
N SER A 170 13.55 -2.43 -0.03
CA SER A 170 14.07 -1.93 -1.29
C SER A 170 13.07 -0.93 -1.84
N VAL A 171 13.45 0.35 -1.85
CA VAL A 171 12.63 1.47 -2.34
C VAL A 171 13.48 2.32 -3.27
N GLY A 172 13.12 2.37 -4.55
CA GLY A 172 13.95 2.99 -5.58
C GLY A 172 15.35 2.37 -5.60
N TRP A 173 16.38 3.22 -5.54
CA TRP A 173 17.80 2.81 -5.52
C TRP A 173 18.27 2.29 -4.15
N ARG A 174 17.52 2.54 -3.07
CA ARG A 174 18.01 2.36 -1.71
C ARG A 174 17.48 1.07 -1.10
N ARG A 175 18.39 0.32 -0.51
CA ARG A 175 18.10 -0.82 0.36
C ARG A 175 18.45 -0.42 1.79
N PHE A 176 17.49 -0.51 2.69
CA PHE A 176 17.71 -0.13 4.09
C PHE A 176 16.80 -0.94 5.00
N GLN A 177 17.26 -1.16 6.23
CA GLN A 177 16.48 -1.75 7.29
C GLN A 177 15.74 -0.66 8.07
N SER A 178 14.46 -0.90 8.32
CA SER A 178 13.61 -0.02 9.13
C SER A 178 12.65 -0.85 10.00
N LEU A 179 11.92 -0.18 10.90
CA LEU A 179 10.96 -0.79 11.82
C LEU A 179 9.52 -0.38 11.43
N PRO A 180 8.86 -1.09 10.51
CA PRO A 180 7.53 -0.74 10.05
C PRO A 180 6.48 -0.85 11.16
N VAL A 181 5.60 0.14 11.26
CA VAL A 181 4.38 0.08 12.08
C VAL A 181 3.19 -0.15 11.16
N TYR A 182 2.47 -1.25 11.35
CA TYR A 182 1.31 -1.60 10.52
C TYR A 182 0.02 -0.99 11.08
N ALA A 183 -0.86 -0.52 10.21
CA ALA A 183 -2.15 0.05 10.58
C ALA A 183 -3.23 -0.29 9.53
N ILE A 184 -4.49 -0.25 9.95
CA ILE A 184 -5.66 -0.24 9.05
C ILE A 184 -6.44 1.03 9.31
N GLU A 185 -6.93 1.63 8.23
CA GLU A 185 -7.84 2.76 8.30
C GLU A 185 -9.25 2.28 8.68
N ASP A 186 -9.74 2.73 9.83
CA ASP A 186 -11.13 2.52 10.26
C ASP A 186 -12.08 3.43 9.42
N HIS A 187 -13.38 3.13 9.44
CA HIS A 187 -14.44 3.96 8.82
C HIS A 187 -14.39 5.46 9.20
N ASN A 188 -13.82 5.79 10.36
CA ASN A 188 -13.66 7.16 10.84
C ASN A 188 -12.31 7.79 10.38
N ARG A 189 -11.69 7.27 9.32
CA ARG A 189 -10.36 7.68 8.80
C ARG A 189 -9.22 7.60 9.81
N ARG A 190 -9.38 6.79 10.85
CA ARG A 190 -8.40 6.65 11.93
C ARG A 190 -7.48 5.48 11.62
N LEU A 191 -6.17 5.72 11.66
CA LEU A 191 -5.17 4.68 11.50
C LEU A 191 -5.02 3.86 12.78
N ARG A 192 -5.69 2.72 12.84
CA ARG A 192 -5.62 1.78 13.96
C ARG A 192 -4.41 0.86 13.80
N ASN A 193 -3.51 0.90 14.77
CA ASN A 193 -2.34 0.06 14.85
C ASN A 193 -2.69 -1.44 14.85
N LEU A 194 -1.91 -2.22 14.12
CA LEU A 194 -1.95 -3.68 14.08
C LEU A 194 -0.70 -4.27 14.71
N LYS A 195 -0.86 -5.43 15.36
CA LYS A 195 0.29 -6.20 15.88
C LYS A 195 1.02 -6.95 14.77
N TYR A 196 0.26 -7.43 13.78
CA TYR A 196 0.75 -8.23 12.67
C TYR A 196 0.09 -7.77 11.36
N THR A 197 0.76 -8.02 10.24
CA THR A 197 0.16 -7.86 8.91
C THR A 197 -1.01 -8.83 8.73
N PRO A 198 -2.11 -8.43 8.09
CA PRO A 198 -3.16 -9.37 7.70
C PRO A 198 -2.66 -10.34 6.61
N GLU A 199 -3.24 -11.54 6.55
CA GLU A 199 -2.74 -12.61 5.67
C GLU A 199 -2.90 -12.32 4.18
N HIS A 200 -4.07 -11.86 3.75
CA HIS A 200 -4.40 -11.73 2.32
C HIS A 200 -4.89 -10.32 1.96
N MET A 201 -4.72 -9.36 2.86
CA MET A 201 -5.20 -7.99 2.73
C MET A 201 -4.03 -7.00 2.67
N HIS A 202 -4.27 -5.84 2.07
CA HIS A 202 -3.35 -4.70 2.18
C HIS A 202 -3.57 -3.99 3.53
N CYS A 203 -2.50 -3.61 4.19
CA CYS A 203 -2.51 -2.69 5.32
C CYS A 203 -1.67 -1.46 5.01
N ILE A 204 -1.86 -0.41 5.80
CA ILE A 204 -0.94 0.71 5.82
C ILE A 204 0.31 0.30 6.60
N ALA A 205 1.50 0.63 6.12
CA ALA A 205 2.73 0.53 6.89
C ALA A 205 3.36 1.92 6.95
N ALA A 206 3.63 2.41 8.16
CA ALA A 206 4.39 3.63 8.38
C ALA A 206 5.86 3.24 8.63
N VAL A 207 6.75 3.82 7.85
CA VAL A 207 8.18 3.49 7.83
C VAL A 207 8.99 4.77 7.87
N TYR A 208 10.05 4.79 8.68
CA TYR A 208 11.03 5.87 8.63
C TYR A 208 12.17 5.53 7.67
N GLY A 209 12.50 6.45 6.76
CA GLY A 209 13.53 6.25 5.75
C GLY A 209 13.65 7.41 4.78
N PRO A 210 14.48 7.25 3.73
CA PRO A 210 14.60 8.23 2.66
C PRO A 210 13.28 8.31 1.88
N MET A 211 12.82 9.53 1.63
CA MET A 211 11.56 9.77 0.93
C MET A 211 11.67 9.24 -0.51
N ALA A 212 10.63 8.55 -0.97
CA ALA A 212 10.51 8.13 -2.35
C ALA A 212 9.21 8.69 -2.96
N PRO A 213 9.17 8.96 -4.27
CA PRO A 213 7.96 9.48 -4.92
C PRO A 213 6.74 8.58 -4.65
N ALA A 214 5.56 9.19 -4.58
CA ALA A 214 4.31 8.44 -4.51
C ALA A 214 4.18 7.50 -5.72
N ASN A 215 3.50 6.37 -5.50
CA ASN A 215 3.38 5.26 -6.44
C ASN A 215 4.67 4.50 -6.76
N THR A 216 5.77 4.74 -6.03
CA THR A 216 6.99 3.91 -6.14
C THR A 216 6.75 2.52 -5.53
N GLY A 217 7.15 1.47 -6.24
CA GLY A 217 7.09 0.09 -5.75
C GLY A 217 8.07 -0.17 -4.61
N VAL A 218 7.65 -0.97 -3.63
CA VAL A 218 8.44 -1.38 -2.47
C VAL A 218 8.46 -2.90 -2.39
N VAL A 219 9.66 -3.45 -2.18
CA VAL A 219 9.84 -4.86 -1.86
C VAL A 219 10.45 -4.98 -0.47
N ALA A 220 9.92 -5.90 0.32
CA ALA A 220 10.39 -6.14 1.67
C ALA A 220 10.98 -7.54 1.83
N VAL A 221 12.12 -7.63 2.49
CA VAL A 221 12.86 -8.86 2.76
C VAL A 221 13.24 -8.90 4.24
N GLN A 222 13.04 -10.04 4.91
CA GLN A 222 13.39 -10.17 6.32
C GLN A 222 14.88 -10.55 6.52
N ARG A 223 15.41 -11.43 5.66
CA ARG A 223 16.80 -11.89 5.69
C ARG A 223 17.33 -11.99 4.26
N VAL A 224 18.52 -11.45 4.01
CA VAL A 224 19.22 -11.55 2.70
C VAL A 224 20.16 -12.77 2.66
N ASP A 225 20.34 -13.44 3.79
CA ASP A 225 21.24 -14.58 3.92
C ASP A 225 20.91 -15.72 2.94
N SER A 226 21.98 -16.28 2.37
CA SER A 226 21.95 -17.38 1.40
C SER A 226 21.48 -18.70 2.01
N GLU A 227 21.67 -18.89 3.31
CA GLU A 227 21.30 -20.13 4.02
C GLU A 227 19.78 -20.29 4.21
N VAL A 228 19.02 -19.22 4.05
CA VAL A 228 17.56 -19.26 4.22
C VAL A 228 16.93 -20.04 3.09
N ARG A 229 16.45 -21.25 3.43
CA ARG A 229 15.65 -22.11 2.57
C ARG A 229 14.22 -21.54 2.43
N GLY A 230 13.70 -21.53 1.20
CA GLY A 230 12.34 -21.09 0.89
C GLY A 230 12.24 -19.64 0.41
N TRP A 231 11.01 -19.14 0.34
CA TRP A 231 10.70 -17.84 -0.24
C TRP A 231 11.16 -16.67 0.65
N ARG A 232 12.01 -15.78 0.13
CA ARG A 232 12.66 -14.70 0.90
C ARG A 232 11.92 -13.37 0.87
N ILE A 233 11.19 -13.08 -0.21
CA ILE A 233 10.43 -11.83 -0.34
C ILE A 233 9.24 -11.90 0.61
N SER A 234 9.30 -11.11 1.67
CA SER A 234 8.34 -11.14 2.77
C SER A 234 7.06 -10.36 2.47
N GLY A 235 7.16 -9.30 1.66
CA GLY A 235 6.03 -8.47 1.29
C GLY A 235 6.33 -7.53 0.15
N THR A 236 5.26 -7.01 -0.43
CA THR A 236 5.29 -6.02 -1.49
C THR A 236 4.42 -4.85 -1.10
N GLY A 237 4.72 -3.68 -1.61
CA GLY A 237 3.93 -2.50 -1.34
C GLY A 237 4.17 -1.40 -2.36
N VAL A 238 3.46 -0.31 -2.14
CA VAL A 238 3.59 0.91 -2.94
C VAL A 238 3.57 2.10 -2.00
N VAL A 239 4.42 3.10 -2.25
CA VAL A 239 4.42 4.36 -1.51
C VAL A 239 3.14 5.12 -1.85
N LEU A 240 2.36 5.52 -0.86
CA LEU A 240 1.15 6.31 -1.05
C LEU A 240 1.45 7.81 -0.94
N GLU A 241 2.05 8.20 0.19
CA GLU A 241 2.21 9.60 0.56
C GLU A 241 3.45 9.77 1.44
N LEU A 242 4.02 10.97 1.34
CA LEU A 242 5.12 11.46 2.16
C LEU A 242 4.53 12.45 3.17
N ASP A 243 4.64 12.15 4.46
CA ASP A 243 4.11 13.03 5.51
C ASP A 243 5.16 13.22 6.60
N ALA A 244 5.10 14.37 7.26
CA ALA A 244 5.92 14.68 8.42
C ALA A 244 5.39 13.99 9.68
N ASP A 245 4.08 13.73 9.80
CA ASP A 245 3.49 13.16 11.00
C ASP A 245 2.31 12.19 10.73
N PHE A 246 2.54 10.89 10.94
CA PHE A 246 1.48 9.89 10.90
C PHE A 246 0.93 9.58 12.29
N ARG A 247 -0.29 10.05 12.55
CA ARG A 247 -1.02 9.76 13.79
C ARG A 247 -1.61 8.36 13.79
N VAL A 248 -0.76 7.36 14.01
CA VAL A 248 -1.18 5.98 14.27
C VAL A 248 -1.64 5.88 15.73
N VAL A 249 -2.78 5.23 15.96
CA VAL A 249 -3.33 5.05 17.31
C VAL A 249 -3.58 3.59 17.63
N LYS A 250 -3.42 3.23 18.90
CA LYS A 250 -3.74 1.93 19.44
C LYS A 250 -4.97 2.04 20.34
N LYS A 251 -5.88 1.09 20.17
CA LYS A 251 -7.05 0.95 21.05
C LYS A 251 -6.57 0.50 22.43
N LEU A 252 -6.93 1.26 23.45
CA LEU A 252 -6.77 0.90 24.86
C LEU A 252 -8.16 0.67 25.46
N LYS A 253 -8.32 -0.40 26.23
CA LYS A 253 -9.51 -0.62 27.04
C LYS A 253 -9.12 -0.43 28.49
N LEU A 254 -9.68 0.58 29.16
CA LEU A 254 -9.64 0.67 30.60
C LEU A 254 -10.78 -0.18 31.14
N VAL A 255 -10.51 -1.01 32.13
CA VAL A 255 -11.44 -2.04 32.60
C VAL A 255 -11.71 -1.82 34.08
N GLY A 256 -12.98 -1.88 34.48
CA GLY A 256 -13.40 -1.82 35.87
C GLY A 256 -14.51 -2.81 36.16
N THR A 257 -14.73 -3.05 37.44
CA THR A 257 -15.76 -3.96 37.95
C THR A 257 -16.78 -3.19 38.78
N PRO A 258 -18.08 -3.50 38.66
CA PRO A 258 -19.10 -2.89 39.50
C PRO A 258 -18.94 -3.37 40.95
N PHE A 259 -19.00 -2.41 41.87
CA PHE A 259 -18.93 -2.65 43.31
C PHE A 259 -20.33 -2.61 43.95
N GLN A 260 -21.15 -1.63 43.57
CA GLN A 260 -22.50 -1.49 44.07
C GLN A 260 -23.42 -1.11 42.93
N ILE A 261 -24.51 -1.86 42.78
CA ILE A 261 -25.45 -1.75 41.66
C ILE A 261 -26.81 -1.36 42.21
N ALA A 262 -27.34 -0.26 41.71
CA ALA A 262 -28.75 0.11 41.86
C ALA A 262 -29.48 -0.18 40.54
N ARG A 263 -30.64 0.45 40.29
CA ARG A 263 -31.45 0.16 39.09
C ARG A 263 -30.71 0.51 37.80
N ASN A 264 -30.46 1.79 37.54
CA ASN A 264 -29.75 2.26 36.34
C ASN A 264 -28.42 2.95 36.68
N THR A 265 -28.00 2.90 37.95
CA THR A 265 -26.76 3.47 38.43
C THR A 265 -25.89 2.39 39.03
N ALA A 266 -24.58 2.48 38.81
CA ALA A 266 -23.63 1.60 39.46
C ALA A 266 -22.35 2.37 39.81
N PHE A 267 -21.70 1.91 40.88
CA PHE A 267 -20.39 2.37 41.28
C PHE A 267 -19.35 1.39 40.73
N ILE A 268 -18.40 1.90 39.95
CA ILE A 268 -17.35 1.10 39.31
C ILE A 268 -16.03 1.36 40.03
N THR A 269 -15.28 0.30 40.31
CA THR A 269 -13.94 0.36 40.90
C THR A 269 -12.91 -0.37 40.02
N GLY A 270 -11.62 -0.12 40.26
CA GLY A 270 -10.51 -0.78 39.55
C GLY A 270 -10.20 -0.29 38.14
N MET A 271 -10.97 0.67 37.59
CA MET A 271 -10.70 1.27 36.27
C MET A 271 -9.67 2.41 36.33
N PHE A 272 -9.67 3.18 37.41
CA PHE A 272 -8.77 4.28 37.67
C PHE A 272 -8.08 4.07 39.01
N THR A 273 -6.93 4.68 39.19
CA THR A 273 -6.15 4.57 40.43
C THR A 273 -6.46 5.70 41.40
N SER A 274 -6.78 6.90 40.90
CA SER A 274 -7.04 8.09 41.71
C SER A 274 -8.33 8.80 41.36
N GLN A 275 -8.88 9.56 42.31
CA GLN A 275 -10.04 10.42 42.07
C GLN A 275 -9.80 11.44 40.94
N LEU A 276 -8.57 11.96 40.80
CA LEU A 276 -8.22 12.92 39.74
C LEU A 276 -8.31 12.29 38.35
N GLU A 277 -7.87 11.04 38.20
CA GLU A 277 -8.04 10.29 36.96
C GLU A 277 -9.53 10.09 36.65
N ALA A 278 -10.31 9.64 37.63
CA ALA A 278 -11.75 9.43 37.45
C ALA A 278 -12.47 10.74 37.07
N ALA A 279 -12.09 11.87 37.68
CA ALA A 279 -12.64 13.20 37.39
C ALA A 279 -12.32 13.64 35.94
N LYS A 280 -11.11 13.35 35.44
CA LYS A 280 -10.71 13.66 34.06
C LYS A 280 -11.57 12.95 33.00
N PHE A 281 -12.12 11.79 33.35
CA PHE A 281 -12.98 10.99 32.46
C PHE A 281 -14.47 11.14 32.78
N GLU A 282 -14.88 12.14 33.55
CA GLU A 282 -16.31 12.47 33.73
C GLU A 282 -16.97 12.81 32.38
N GLY A 283 -18.19 12.31 32.18
CA GLY A 283 -18.91 12.42 30.92
C GLY A 283 -18.49 11.42 29.84
N ALA A 284 -17.43 10.63 30.06
CA ALA A 284 -17.00 9.64 29.08
C ALA A 284 -18.02 8.51 28.90
N SER A 285 -18.10 7.99 27.67
CA SER A 285 -18.93 6.83 27.34
C SER A 285 -18.24 5.53 27.72
N ILE A 286 -18.99 4.64 28.37
CA ILE A 286 -18.55 3.32 28.80
C ILE A 286 -19.53 2.27 28.31
N ARG A 287 -19.08 1.01 28.27
CA ARG A 287 -19.93 -0.12 27.89
C ARG A 287 -19.58 -1.35 28.72
N THR A 288 -20.57 -2.18 29.04
CA THR A 288 -20.34 -3.52 29.60
C THR A 288 -19.99 -4.51 28.50
N VAL A 289 -19.42 -5.67 28.87
CA VAL A 289 -19.26 -6.81 27.95
C VAL A 289 -20.61 -7.30 27.43
N SER A 290 -21.66 -7.22 28.25
CA SER A 290 -23.06 -7.52 27.91
C SER A 290 -23.71 -6.51 26.95
N GLY A 291 -23.00 -5.44 26.56
CA GLY A 291 -23.44 -4.50 25.53
C GLY A 291 -24.19 -3.28 26.03
N VAL A 292 -24.54 -3.22 27.32
CA VAL A 292 -25.25 -2.09 27.95
C VAL A 292 -24.35 -0.85 27.91
N ARG A 293 -24.89 0.26 27.38
CA ARG A 293 -24.16 1.54 27.31
C ARG A 293 -24.33 2.30 28.61
N GLY A 294 -23.33 3.10 28.95
CA GLY A 294 -23.38 3.98 30.11
C GLY A 294 -22.48 5.20 29.97
N THR A 295 -22.57 6.08 30.97
CA THR A 295 -21.81 7.32 31.05
C THR A 295 -21.26 7.50 32.45
N ILE A 296 -19.99 7.90 32.55
CA ILE A 296 -19.36 8.29 33.82
C ILE A 296 -19.98 9.60 34.29
N LYS A 297 -20.51 9.64 35.50
CA LYS A 297 -21.19 10.82 36.05
C LYS A 297 -20.32 11.63 37.00
N LYS A 298 -19.75 10.99 38.02
CA LYS A 298 -18.98 11.71 39.04
C LYS A 298 -17.97 10.81 39.72
N ALA A 299 -16.76 11.30 39.95
CA ALA A 299 -15.76 10.66 40.79
C ALA A 299 -16.21 10.68 42.27
N VAL A 300 -16.04 9.56 42.96
CA VAL A 300 -16.40 9.41 44.38
C VAL A 300 -15.17 9.69 45.22
N LYS A 301 -15.34 10.40 46.35
CA LYS A 301 -14.23 10.64 47.29
C LYS A 301 -13.83 9.31 47.94
N PRO A 302 -12.51 9.03 48.09
CA PRO A 302 -12.05 7.86 48.81
C PRO A 302 -12.40 8.00 50.29
N GLY A 303 -12.90 6.94 50.91
CA GLY A 303 -13.34 6.97 52.31
C GLY A 303 -14.71 7.65 52.50
N GLY A 304 -15.61 6.95 53.18
CA GLY A 304 -17.01 7.34 53.44
C GLY A 304 -17.90 6.12 53.71
N GLN A 305 -19.22 6.32 53.88
CA GLN A 305 -20.21 5.25 54.14
C GLN A 305 -20.18 4.11 53.11
N LEU A 306 -19.73 4.38 51.88
CA LEU A 306 -19.76 3.43 50.76
C LEU A 306 -18.51 2.51 50.66
N ARG A 307 -17.54 2.61 51.58
CA ARG A 307 -16.22 1.91 51.49
C ARG A 307 -15.59 2.01 50.10
N ALA A 308 -15.73 3.17 49.45
CA ALA A 308 -15.22 3.41 48.11
C ALA A 308 -13.68 3.46 48.13
N ARG A 309 -13.06 2.64 47.27
CA ARG A 309 -11.62 2.70 46.99
C ARG A 309 -11.29 3.94 46.17
N ASP A 310 -10.04 4.38 46.20
CA ASP A 310 -9.59 5.48 45.34
C ASP A 310 -9.78 5.13 43.85
N GLY A 311 -10.10 6.15 43.04
CA GLY A 311 -10.46 5.97 41.63
C GLY A 311 -11.87 5.41 41.35
N THR A 312 -12.69 5.22 42.38
CA THR A 312 -14.10 4.80 42.22
C THR A 312 -14.95 5.94 41.65
N PHE A 313 -15.86 5.61 40.73
CA PHE A 313 -16.79 6.57 40.14
C PHE A 313 -18.21 6.04 40.06
N ARG A 314 -19.18 6.96 40.04
CA ARG A 314 -20.57 6.66 39.74
C ARG A 314 -20.81 6.74 38.24
N ALA A 315 -21.43 5.71 37.68
CA ALA A 315 -21.91 5.69 36.31
C ALA A 315 -23.41 5.41 36.23
N THR A 316 -24.02 5.90 35.17
CA THR A 316 -25.41 5.58 34.78
C THR A 316 -25.39 4.71 33.54
N PHE A 317 -26.21 3.66 33.53
CA PHE A 317 -26.37 2.71 32.44
C PHE A 317 -27.81 2.74 31.91
N GLU A 318 -28.00 2.27 30.68
CA GLU A 318 -29.32 2.15 30.07
C GLU A 318 -30.21 1.13 30.79
N ASP A 319 -29.60 0.04 31.28
CA ASP A 319 -30.26 -1.03 32.00
C ASP A 319 -29.43 -1.48 33.22
N LYS A 320 -30.04 -2.27 34.10
CA LYS A 320 -29.41 -2.83 35.30
C LYS A 320 -28.32 -3.83 34.90
N ILE A 321 -27.08 -3.49 35.25
CA ILE A 321 -25.92 -4.35 35.04
C ILE A 321 -25.82 -5.45 36.11
N LEU A 322 -25.07 -6.52 35.84
CA LEU A 322 -24.83 -7.59 36.81
C LEU A 322 -23.53 -7.35 37.58
N SER A 323 -23.39 -7.95 38.77
CA SER A 323 -22.14 -7.88 39.55
C SER A 323 -20.96 -8.55 38.87
N SER A 324 -21.22 -9.55 38.01
CA SER A 324 -20.24 -10.24 37.20
C SER A 324 -19.85 -9.49 35.91
N ASP A 325 -20.52 -8.38 35.58
CA ASP A 325 -20.21 -7.63 34.37
C ASP A 325 -18.86 -6.93 34.47
N ILE A 326 -18.15 -6.92 33.35
CA ILE A 326 -16.94 -6.14 33.18
C ILE A 326 -17.30 -4.87 32.42
N VAL A 327 -17.02 -3.71 33.01
CA VAL A 327 -17.24 -2.40 32.40
C VAL A 327 -15.93 -1.92 31.79
N PHE A 328 -15.98 -1.45 30.54
CA PHE A 328 -14.80 -0.92 29.89
C PHE A 328 -15.05 0.42 29.21
N LEU A 329 -14.02 1.26 29.25
CA LEU A 329 -13.92 2.50 28.49
C LEU A 329 -12.99 2.26 27.29
N ARG A 330 -13.44 2.65 26.08
CA ARG A 330 -12.63 2.53 24.85
C ARG A 330 -11.87 3.84 24.61
N ALA A 331 -10.59 3.84 24.91
CA ALA A 331 -9.68 4.95 24.63
C ALA A 331 -8.77 4.65 23.43
N TRP A 332 -8.13 5.69 22.90
CA TRP A 332 -7.17 5.62 21.81
C TRP A 332 -5.92 6.37 22.22
N VAL A 333 -4.78 5.70 22.14
CA VAL A 333 -3.48 6.26 22.51
C VAL A 333 -2.62 6.36 21.25
N ALA A 334 -1.93 7.48 21.06
CA ALA A 334 -0.99 7.64 19.97
C ALA A 334 0.15 6.62 20.09
N VAL A 335 0.62 6.12 18.94
CA VAL A 335 1.70 5.15 18.86
C VAL A 335 2.84 5.81 18.12
N ASP A 336 3.97 5.96 18.79
CA ASP A 336 5.17 6.51 18.15
C ASP A 336 5.72 5.53 17.13
N ILE A 337 6.15 6.07 15.99
CA ILE A 337 6.81 5.34 14.92
C ILE A 337 8.32 5.45 15.15
N PRO A 338 9.04 4.32 15.31
CA PRO A 338 10.48 4.36 15.52
C PRO A 338 11.21 5.01 14.33
N ARG A 339 12.07 5.99 14.62
CA ARG A 339 12.94 6.64 13.63
C ARG A 339 14.24 5.85 13.45
N PHE A 340 14.11 4.59 13.04
CA PHE A 340 15.24 3.71 12.78
C PHE A 340 15.49 3.59 11.28
N PHE A 341 16.74 3.80 10.87
CA PHE A 341 17.21 3.66 9.50
C PHE A 341 18.63 3.10 9.53
N ASN A 342 18.84 1.98 8.85
CA ASN A 342 20.15 1.39 8.67
C ASN A 342 20.34 1.04 7.17
N PRO A 343 21.19 1.75 6.42
CA PRO A 343 21.42 1.44 5.01
C PRO A 343 22.10 0.07 4.88
N VAL A 344 21.72 -0.70 3.87
CA VAL A 344 22.33 -2.00 3.57
C VAL A 344 23.53 -1.77 2.64
N THR A 345 24.73 -1.75 3.22
CA THR A 345 26.02 -1.72 2.51
C THR A 345 26.49 -3.16 2.29
N ASN A 346 26.00 -3.78 1.21
CA ASN A 346 26.34 -5.14 0.81
C ASN A 346 27.72 -5.23 0.15
#